data_AF-A0A965MIB7-F1
#
_entry.id   AF-A0A965MIB7-F1
#
_cell.length_a   1.000
_cell.length_b   1.000
_cell.length_c   1.000
_cell.angle_alpha   90.00
_cell.angle_beta   90.00
_cell.angle_gamma   90.00
#
_symmetry.space_group_name_H-M   'P 1'
#
loop_
_entity.id
_entity.type
_entity.pdbx_description
1 polymer ?
#
loop_
_entity_poly.entity_id
_entity_poly.type
_entity_poly.pdbx_seq_one_letter_code
_entity_poly.pdbx_strand_id
1 'polypeptide(L)' 'MKNLKIALGVRMELEAVEGAQVLKPTAKIYHLKDMLAQINDQNRHEFVDWGTPVGREVW' A
#
# COMPACT_ATOMS: atom_id res chain seq x y z
N MET A 1 -25.43 9.28 -17.42
CA MET A 1 -24.49 9.36 -16.28
C MET A 1 -23.26 8.52 -16.61
N LYS A 2 -22.04 9.03 -16.40
CA LYS A 2 -20.81 8.25 -16.62
C LYS A 2 -20.44 7.55 -15.30
N ASN A 3 -20.21 6.25 -15.38
CA ASN A 3 -19.72 5.47 -14.24
C ASN A 3 -18.22 5.74 -14.05
N LEU A 4 -17.79 6.08 -12.84
CA LEU A 4 -16.37 6.14 -12.50
C LEU A 4 -15.84 4.72 -12.25
N LYS A 5 -14.73 4.37 -12.88
CA LYS A 5 -14.01 3.12 -12.63
C LYS A 5 -12.96 3.35 -11.54
N ILE A 6 -13.36 3.21 -10.28
CA ILE A 6 -12.44 3.25 -9.13
C ILE A 6 -12.42 1.85 -8.52
N ALA A 7 -11.22 1.28 -8.39
CA ALA A 7 -11.04 0.00 -7.73
C ALA A 7 -11.02 0.18 -6.20
N LEU A 8 -11.52 -0.83 -5.48
CA LEU A 8 -11.46 -0.85 -4.03
C LEU A 8 -9.98 -0.85 -3.56
N GLY A 9 -9.66 -0.02 -2.57
CA GLY A 9 -8.30 0.07 -2.00
C GLY A 9 -7.34 1.04 -2.71
N VAL A 10 -7.79 1.72 -3.78
CA VAL A 10 -6.99 2.77 -4.43
C VAL A 10 -6.96 4.03 -3.57
N ARG A 11 -5.76 4.56 -3.30
CA ARG A 11 -5.60 5.88 -2.69
C ARG A 11 -5.91 6.96 -3.71
N MET A 12 -6.70 7.94 -3.30
CA MET A 12 -7.09 9.08 -4.12
C MET A 12 -6.70 10.37 -3.41
N GLU A 13 -6.35 11.38 -4.19
CA GLU A 13 -6.12 12.75 -3.74
C GLU A 13 -7.30 13.61 -4.17
N LEU A 14 -7.82 14.40 -3.23
CA LEU A 14 -8.92 15.32 -3.45
C LEU A 14 -8.38 16.75 -3.37
N GLU A 15 -8.51 17.48 -4.47
CA GLU A 15 -8.02 18.86 -4.59
C GLU A 15 -9.17 19.79 -5.00
N ALA A 16 -9.15 21.02 -4.50
CA ALA A 16 -9.99 22.10 -5.00
C ALA A 16 -9.17 22.92 -6.00
N VAL A 17 -9.56 22.91 -7.28
CA VAL A 17 -8.90 23.64 -8.35
C VAL A 17 -9.93 24.51 -9.04
N GLU A 18 -9.74 25.84 -9.03
CA GLU A 18 -10.59 26.80 -9.76
C GLU A 18 -12.10 26.65 -9.49
N GLY A 19 -12.47 26.31 -8.25
CA GLY A 19 -13.87 26.11 -7.83
C GLY A 19 -14.45 24.72 -8.15
N ALA A 20 -13.66 23.81 -8.73
CA ALA A 20 -14.02 22.42 -8.95
C ALA A 20 -13.34 21.48 -7.94
N GLN A 21 -14.05 20.42 -7.52
CA GLN A 21 -13.46 19.30 -6.79
C GLN A 21 -12.91 18.28 -7.79
N VAL A 22 -11.61 18.03 -7.73
CA VAL A 22 -10.91 17.08 -8.60
C VAL A 22 -10.41 15.91 -7.77
N LEU A 23 -10.76 14.70 -8.18
CA LEU A 23 -10.33 13.45 -7.56
C LEU A 23 -9.35 12.73 -8.50
N LYS A 24 -8.12 12.47 -8.05
CA LYS A 24 -7.06 11.84 -8.86
C LYS A 24 -6.53 10.58 -8.15
N PRO A 25 -6.28 9.47 -8.84
CA PRO A 25 -5.58 8.34 -8.25
C PRO A 25 -4.16 8.72 -7.87
N THR A 26 -3.79 8.47 -6.61
CA THR A 26 -2.43 8.68 -6.12
C THR A 26 -1.69 7.35 -6.17
N ALA A 27 -1.08 7.05 -7.32
CA ALA A 27 -0.14 5.95 -7.40
C ALA A 27 1.16 6.38 -6.74
N LYS A 28 1.40 5.96 -5.49
CA LYS A 28 2.71 6.12 -4.89
C LYS A 28 3.66 5.15 -5.61
N ILE A 29 4.56 5.70 -6.43
CA ILE A 29 5.60 4.91 -7.07
C ILE A 29 6.65 4.64 -6.01
N TYR A 30 6.89 3.36 -5.74
CA TYR A 30 7.94 2.92 -4.84
C TYR A 30 9.13 2.44 -5.67
N HIS A 31 10.31 2.98 -5.41
CA HIS A 31 11.54 2.44 -5.96
C HIS A 31 12.21 1.56 -4.91
N LEU A 32 12.62 0.36 -5.30
CA LEU A 32 13.28 -0.60 -4.41
C LEU A 32 14.48 0.01 -3.68
N LYS A 33 15.29 0.81 -4.40
CA LYS A 33 16.44 1.52 -3.84
C LYS A 33 16.04 2.44 -2.67
N ASP A 34 14.95 3.19 -2.83
CA ASP A 34 14.49 4.14 -1.82
C ASP A 34 13.90 3.42 -0.60
N MET A 35 13.26 2.27 -0.82
CA MET A 35 12.74 1.44 0.28
C MET A 35 13.87 0.84 1.11
N LEU A 36 14.88 0.27 0.45
CA LEU A 36 16.04 -0.33 1.14
C LEU A 36 16.86 0.72 1.89
N ALA A 37 17.00 1.92 1.33
CA ALA A 37 17.74 3.02 1.98
C ALA A 37 17.12 3.49 3.31
N GLN A 38 15.83 3.19 3.55
CA GLN A 38 15.14 3.55 4.79
C GLN A 38 15.26 2.49 5.89
N ILE A 39 15.78 1.30 5.59
CA ILE A 39 16.00 0.23 6.58
C ILE A 39 17.19 0.61 7.48
N ASN A 40 17.01 0.49 8.80
CA ASN A 40 18.02 0.77 9.81
C ASN A 40 17.85 -0.16 11.02
N ASP A 41 18.81 -0.13 11.95
CA ASP A 41 18.84 -1.05 13.10
C ASP A 41 17.64 -0.90 14.05
N GLN A 42 16.93 0.24 14.02
CA GLN A 42 15.75 0.48 14.86
C GLN A 42 14.45 -0.06 14.23
N ASN A 43 14.39 -0.17 12.90
CA ASN A 43 13.20 -0.63 12.17
C ASN A 43 13.37 -1.99 11.48
N ARG A 44 14.55 -2.63 11.64
CA ARG A 44 14.79 -3.96 11.12
C ARG A 44 14.05 -4.98 11.97
N HIS A 45 13.01 -5.57 11.39
CA HIS A 45 12.26 -6.65 12.02
C HIS A 45 13.06 -7.96 12.02
N GLU A 46 12.95 -8.72 13.10
CA GLU A 46 13.42 -10.11 13.13
C GLU A 46 12.52 -11.02 12.29
N PHE A 47 13.00 -12.23 12.03
CA PHE A 47 12.16 -13.25 11.42
C PHE A 47 10.97 -13.55 12.32
N VAL A 48 9.79 -13.59 11.72
CA VAL A 48 8.58 -14.01 12.41
C VAL A 48 8.60 -15.53 12.53
N ASP A 49 8.57 -16.04 13.75
CA ASP A 49 8.27 -17.45 14.02
C ASP A 49 6.76 -17.65 13.94
N TRP A 50 6.33 -18.38 12.91
CA TRP A 50 4.93 -18.70 12.69
C TRP A 50 4.46 -19.93 13.47
N GLY A 51 5.36 -20.58 14.22
CA GLY A 51 5.09 -21.79 14.97
C GLY A 51 5.07 -23.06 14.11
N THR A 52 4.63 -24.16 14.70
CA THR A 52 4.45 -25.43 13.99
C THR A 52 3.13 -25.45 13.23
N PRO A 53 3.07 -26.09 12.05
CA PRO A 53 1.82 -26.27 11.30
C PRO A 53 0.72 -26.89 12.17
N VAL A 54 -0.53 -26.44 12.02
CA VAL A 54 -1.67 -26.97 12.78
C VAL A 54 -2.86 -27.36 11.90
N GLY A 55 -3.58 -28.39 12.31
CA GLY A 55 -4.81 -28.83 11.64
C GLY A 55 -4.58 -29.33 10.22
N ARG A 56 -5.08 -28.60 9.22
CA ARG A 56 -5.01 -28.97 7.79
C ARG A 56 -3.69 -28.59 7.11
N GLU A 57 -2.76 -28.00 7.85
CA GLU A 57 -1.43 -27.64 7.35
C GLU A 57 -0.41 -28.79 7.48
N VAL A 58 -0.79 -29.89 8.16
CA VAL A 58 0.00 -31.11 8.26
C VAL A 58 -0.38 -32.02 7.09
N TRP A 59 0.53 -32.18 6.11
CA TRP A 59 0.36 -32.98 4.89
C TRP A 59 0.79 -34.43 5.07
#